data_AF-A0A8B5WJE6-F1
#
_entry.id   AF-A0A8B5WJE6-F1
#
_cell.length_a   1.000
_cell.length_b   1.000
_cell.length_c   1.000
_cell.angle_alpha   90.00
_cell.angle_beta   90.00
_cell.angle_gamma   90.00
#
_symmetry.space_group_name_H-M   'P 1'
#
loop_
_entity.id
_entity.type
_entity.pdbx_description
1 polymer ?
#
loop_
_entity_poly.entity_id
_entity_poly.type
_entity_poly.pdbx_seq_one_letter_code
_entity_poly.pdbx_strand_id
1 'polypeptide(L)'
;MKADRDQSGAGPVRSTYPTLPALAGLALLLAAGLISGCASTAGQWTIPPVETAEPDQPWAEALARIHADHVRANDAESLARIIARLEALLDSHPGAAAVRVELAEALVLYGAAYATGRSVKRHLFSDAQAHAESALLTNPGFRSAIEAGQRPGLAASKLESADLPAMVIWATATAYLFDEGMTGLGRLRNFRGLEDLRLFMEQAMTLAPEHEYGLVPFSLAVFHIAAPPIAGGDLDRAAALIEQAIATPGVSLLPKWGRARYLHALTGDREARRADLEWVLAQDPSTADSPYRWNVFVQRDARRMLESL
;
A
#
# COMPACT_ATOMS: atom_id res chain seq x y z
N MET A 1 69.34 33.71 -51.93
CA MET A 1 68.67 34.24 -53.14
C MET A 1 68.23 33.08 -54.03
N LYS A 2 67.03 32.53 -53.77
CA LYS A 2 66.09 31.94 -54.73
C LYS A 2 64.89 31.39 -53.96
N ALA A 3 63.72 31.78 -54.42
CA ALA A 3 62.41 31.44 -53.92
C ALA A 3 61.95 30.07 -54.44
N ASP A 4 61.04 29.42 -53.72
CA ASP A 4 59.81 28.79 -54.23
C ASP A 4 59.01 28.24 -53.03
N ARG A 5 57.84 28.80 -52.71
CA ARG A 5 56.49 28.49 -53.24
C ARG A 5 55.87 27.21 -52.67
N ASP A 6 54.99 27.46 -51.70
CA ASP A 6 53.55 27.19 -51.75
C ASP A 6 53.04 25.77 -52.03
N GLN A 7 52.32 25.20 -51.05
CA GLN A 7 51.03 24.52 -51.28
C GLN A 7 50.33 24.22 -49.93
N SER A 8 49.42 25.12 -49.56
CA SER A 8 48.43 24.96 -48.49
C SER A 8 47.23 24.15 -49.02
N GLY A 9 47.14 22.88 -48.63
CA GLY A 9 45.98 22.04 -48.90
C GLY A 9 44.88 22.25 -47.86
N ALA A 10 43.83 22.99 -48.22
CA ALA A 10 42.58 23.02 -47.45
C ALA A 10 41.80 21.71 -47.68
N GLY A 11 41.75 20.86 -46.66
CA GLY A 11 40.92 19.65 -46.67
C GLY A 11 39.42 19.97 -46.56
N PRO A 12 38.53 19.12 -47.12
CA PRO A 12 37.10 19.36 -47.09
C PRO A 12 36.54 19.20 -45.68
N VAL A 13 35.85 20.23 -45.19
CA VAL A 13 35.03 20.15 -43.97
C VAL A 13 33.84 19.23 -44.25
N ARG A 14 33.91 17.98 -43.79
CA ARG A 14 32.79 17.04 -43.84
C ARG A 14 31.72 17.48 -42.86
N SER A 15 30.65 18.04 -43.41
CA SER A 15 29.43 18.39 -42.70
C SER A 15 28.71 17.11 -42.26
N THR A 16 28.83 16.76 -40.98
CA THR A 16 28.13 15.62 -40.36
C THR A 16 26.75 16.06 -39.86
N TYR A 17 25.83 16.37 -40.77
CA TYR A 17 24.41 16.40 -40.41
C TYR A 17 23.83 14.99 -40.61
N PRO A 18 23.20 14.40 -39.59
CA PRO A 18 22.54 13.10 -39.75
C PRO A 18 21.44 13.25 -40.80
N THR A 19 21.39 12.28 -41.72
CA THR A 19 20.37 12.24 -42.76
C THR A 19 18.98 12.03 -42.14
N LEU A 20 17.98 12.78 -42.63
CA LEU A 20 16.56 12.72 -42.24
C LEU A 20 15.97 11.32 -41.94
N PRO A 21 16.32 10.20 -42.62
CA PRO A 21 15.79 8.87 -42.28
C PRO A 21 16.21 8.34 -40.89
N ALA A 22 17.34 8.78 -40.33
CA ALA A 22 17.79 8.34 -39.01
C ALA A 22 16.95 8.96 -37.87
N LEU A 23 16.43 10.18 -38.06
CA LEU A 23 15.55 10.84 -37.09
C LEU A 23 14.13 10.26 -37.12
N ALA A 24 13.64 9.84 -38.29
CA ALA A 24 12.32 9.22 -38.44
C ALA A 24 12.25 7.84 -37.74
N GLY A 25 13.31 7.03 -37.81
CA GLY A 25 13.38 5.74 -37.12
C GLY A 25 13.40 5.85 -35.59
N LEU A 26 14.10 6.86 -35.05
CA LEU A 26 14.13 7.13 -33.61
C LEU A 26 12.77 7.63 -33.09
N ALA A 27 12.09 8.48 -33.86
CA ALA A 27 10.74 8.96 -33.53
C ALA A 27 9.70 7.84 -33.55
N LEU A 28 9.81 6.87 -34.48
CA LEU A 28 8.90 5.71 -34.52
C LEU A 28 9.14 4.73 -33.36
N LEU A 29 10.40 4.53 -32.95
CA LEU A 29 10.73 3.71 -31.77
C LEU A 29 10.28 4.36 -30.46
N LEU A 30 10.39 5.69 -30.34
CA LEU A 30 9.83 6.43 -29.20
C LEU A 30 8.30 6.41 -29.20
N ALA A 31 7.64 6.51 -30.36
CA ALA A 31 6.19 6.40 -30.47
C ALA A 31 5.69 4.97 -30.17
N ALA A 32 6.39 3.92 -30.62
CA ALA A 32 6.04 2.52 -30.34
C ALA A 32 6.19 2.17 -28.85
N GLY A 33 7.19 2.72 -28.16
CA GLY A 33 7.35 2.58 -26.70
C GLY A 33 6.29 3.33 -25.87
N LEU A 34 5.65 4.36 -26.45
CA LEU A 34 4.52 5.07 -25.82
C LEU A 34 3.17 4.36 -26.03
N ILE A 35 3.06 3.49 -27.04
CA ILE A 35 1.83 2.72 -27.34
C ILE A 35 1.86 1.34 -26.68
N SER A 36 3.03 0.80 -26.30
CA SER A 36 3.12 -0.35 -25.39
C SER A 36 2.71 0.10 -23.98
N GLY A 37 1.40 0.02 -23.72
CA GLY A 37 0.69 0.48 -22.54
C GLY A 37 1.56 0.69 -21.30
N CYS A 38 1.59 1.93 -20.84
CA CYS A 38 1.84 2.27 -19.45
C CYS A 38 0.78 1.61 -18.56
N ALA A 39 0.82 0.28 -18.41
CA ALA A 39 0.00 -0.51 -17.50
C ALA A 39 0.19 0.01 -16.07
N SER A 40 -0.71 0.89 -15.64
CA SER A 40 -0.90 1.22 -14.24
C SER A 40 -1.25 -0.08 -13.52
N THR A 41 -0.60 -0.38 -12.40
CA THR A 41 -1.01 -1.51 -11.56
C THR A 41 -2.29 -1.15 -10.79
N ALA A 42 -2.55 0.15 -10.58
CA ALA A 42 -3.86 0.62 -10.15
C ALA A 42 -4.85 0.42 -11.30
N GLY A 43 -5.71 -0.60 -11.20
CA GLY A 43 -6.78 -0.88 -12.16
C GLY A 43 -6.78 -2.27 -12.81
N GLN A 44 -5.88 -3.18 -12.45
CA GLN A 44 -5.93 -4.56 -12.95
C GLN A 44 -6.82 -5.45 -12.07
N TRP A 45 -8.04 -4.98 -11.79
CA TRP A 45 -9.02 -5.77 -11.07
C TRP A 45 -9.44 -6.93 -11.94
N THR A 46 -8.94 -8.12 -11.61
CA THR A 46 -9.40 -9.34 -12.25
C THR A 46 -10.70 -9.75 -11.57
N ILE A 47 -11.75 -9.95 -12.37
CA ILE A 47 -13.05 -10.39 -11.87
C ILE A 47 -13.05 -11.92 -11.98
N PRO A 48 -12.75 -12.66 -10.90
CA PRO A 48 -12.82 -14.11 -10.94
C PRO A 48 -14.28 -14.55 -11.11
N PRO A 49 -14.54 -15.76 -11.61
CA PRO A 49 -15.84 -16.39 -11.51
C PRO A 49 -16.39 -16.26 -10.09
N VAL A 50 -17.71 -16.10 -9.97
CA VAL A 50 -18.36 -16.06 -8.66
C VAL A 50 -18.27 -17.44 -8.04
N GLU A 51 -17.33 -17.61 -7.14
CA GLU A 51 -17.25 -18.76 -6.25
C GLU A 51 -17.55 -18.24 -4.84
N THR A 52 -18.78 -18.40 -4.39
CA THR A 52 -19.15 -18.13 -2.99
C THR A 52 -19.15 -19.46 -2.26
N ALA A 53 -18.16 -19.65 -1.39
CA ALA A 53 -18.14 -20.78 -0.48
C ALA A 53 -18.80 -20.34 0.83
N GLU A 54 -20.01 -20.83 1.10
CA GLU A 54 -20.59 -20.70 2.43
C GLU A 54 -19.74 -21.47 3.45
N PRO A 55 -19.64 -20.99 4.70
CA PRO A 55 -19.02 -21.73 5.78
C PRO A 55 -19.63 -23.10 6.00
N ASP A 56 -18.88 -24.16 5.68
CA ASP A 56 -19.09 -25.44 6.33
C ASP A 56 -18.41 -25.41 7.70
N GLN A 57 -18.94 -26.18 8.64
CA GLN A 57 -18.43 -26.19 10.01
C GLN A 57 -16.92 -26.54 10.08
N PRO A 58 -16.41 -27.53 9.34
CA PRO A 58 -14.98 -27.87 9.35
C PRO A 58 -14.04 -26.73 8.99
N TRP A 59 -14.30 -25.97 7.92
CA TRP A 59 -13.39 -24.90 7.52
C TRP A 59 -13.53 -23.66 8.39
N ALA A 60 -14.73 -23.34 8.88
CA ALA A 60 -14.95 -22.25 9.83
C ALA A 60 -14.14 -22.46 11.13
N GLU A 61 -14.12 -23.70 11.65
CA GLU A 61 -13.30 -24.06 12.80
C GLU A 61 -11.80 -23.99 12.50
N ALA A 62 -11.38 -24.36 11.28
CA ALA A 62 -9.99 -24.25 10.84
C ALA A 62 -9.54 -22.78 10.80
N LEU A 63 -10.36 -21.89 10.21
CA LEU A 63 -10.10 -20.45 10.18
C LEU A 63 -10.04 -19.87 11.59
N ALA A 64 -11.00 -20.21 12.46
CA ALA A 64 -11.00 -19.72 13.84
C ALA A 64 -9.72 -20.13 14.62
N ARG A 65 -9.21 -21.35 14.40
CA ARG A 65 -7.93 -21.78 14.98
C ARG A 65 -6.74 -21.01 14.41
N ILE A 66 -6.73 -20.74 13.10
CA ILE A 66 -5.68 -19.93 12.47
C ILE A 66 -5.72 -18.50 13.03
N HIS A 67 -6.91 -17.91 13.12
CA HIS A 67 -7.13 -16.58 13.67
C HIS A 67 -6.61 -16.46 15.10
N ALA A 68 -6.93 -17.42 15.96
CA ALA A 68 -6.44 -17.46 17.34
C ALA A 68 -4.91 -17.51 17.45
N ASP A 69 -4.23 -18.11 16.48
CA ASP A 69 -2.76 -18.09 16.41
C ASP A 69 -2.25 -16.76 15.82
N HIS A 70 -2.95 -16.22 14.83
CA HIS A 70 -2.61 -14.96 14.16
C HIS A 70 -2.69 -13.75 15.09
N VAL A 71 -3.71 -13.68 15.94
CA VAL A 71 -3.81 -12.61 16.96
C VAL A 71 -2.65 -12.62 17.97
N ARG A 72 -1.94 -13.76 18.13
CA ARG A 72 -0.79 -13.92 19.03
C ARG A 72 0.56 -13.90 18.32
N ALA A 73 0.60 -13.79 16.99
CA ALA A 73 1.84 -13.82 16.23
C ALA A 73 2.71 -12.59 16.54
N ASN A 74 3.99 -12.82 16.86
CA ASN A 74 4.94 -11.78 17.25
C ASN A 74 6.34 -11.95 16.64
N ASP A 75 6.51 -12.91 15.73
CA ASP A 75 7.76 -13.17 15.03
C ASP A 75 7.53 -13.58 13.56
N ALA A 76 8.61 -13.69 12.79
CA ALA A 76 8.53 -14.03 11.38
C ALA A 76 8.05 -15.48 11.16
N GLU A 77 8.48 -16.41 12.02
CA GLU A 77 8.22 -17.83 11.85
C GLU A 77 6.73 -18.16 12.07
N SER A 78 6.13 -17.58 13.11
CA SER A 78 4.71 -17.69 13.40
C SER A 78 3.86 -17.15 12.25
N LEU A 79 4.16 -15.95 11.73
CA LEU A 79 3.43 -15.40 10.58
C LEU A 79 3.61 -16.25 9.31
N ALA A 80 4.82 -16.75 9.02
CA ALA A 80 5.04 -17.62 7.87
C ALA A 80 4.21 -18.92 7.96
N ARG A 81 4.10 -19.52 9.16
CA ARG A 81 3.23 -20.69 9.38
C ARG A 81 1.74 -20.35 9.22
N ILE A 82 1.31 -19.17 9.65
CA ILE A 82 -0.07 -18.69 9.48
C ILE A 82 -0.39 -18.52 7.99
N ILE A 83 0.48 -17.84 7.24
CA ILE A 83 0.35 -17.66 5.78
C ILE A 83 0.18 -19.01 5.10
N ALA A 84 1.09 -19.97 5.35
CA ALA A 84 1.02 -21.29 4.75
C ALA A 84 -0.29 -22.05 5.08
N ARG A 85 -0.83 -21.89 6.29
CA ARG A 85 -2.11 -22.50 6.69
C ARG A 85 -3.31 -21.84 6.01
N LEU A 86 -3.28 -20.52 5.83
CA LEU A 86 -4.32 -19.76 5.13
C LEU A 86 -4.30 -20.08 3.64
N GLU A 87 -3.12 -20.19 3.03
CA GLU A 87 -2.97 -20.63 1.63
C GLU A 87 -3.56 -22.03 1.44
N ALA A 88 -3.18 -23.00 2.28
CA ALA A 88 -3.74 -24.36 2.19
C ALA A 88 -5.26 -24.41 2.41
N LEU A 89 -5.80 -23.57 3.30
CA LEU A 89 -7.23 -23.45 3.51
C LEU A 89 -7.92 -22.83 2.29
N LEU A 90 -7.31 -21.83 1.67
CA LEU A 90 -7.81 -21.16 0.48
C LEU A 90 -7.78 -22.09 -0.75
N ASP A 91 -6.76 -22.94 -0.89
CA ASP A 91 -6.69 -23.96 -1.95
C ASP A 91 -7.88 -24.94 -1.86
N SER A 92 -8.34 -25.24 -0.65
CA SER A 92 -9.49 -26.12 -0.41
C SER A 92 -10.83 -25.37 -0.52
N HIS A 93 -10.83 -24.05 -0.31
CA HIS A 93 -12.02 -23.19 -0.28
C HIS A 93 -11.77 -21.85 -1.01
N PRO A 94 -11.60 -21.86 -2.34
CA PRO A 94 -11.18 -20.67 -3.10
C PRO A 94 -12.15 -19.48 -2.98
N GLY A 95 -13.43 -19.74 -2.70
CA GLY A 95 -14.45 -18.71 -2.49
C GLY A 95 -14.52 -18.08 -1.08
N ALA A 96 -13.66 -18.50 -0.14
CA ALA A 96 -13.76 -18.07 1.26
C ALA A 96 -13.19 -16.64 1.48
N ALA A 97 -14.04 -15.62 1.38
CA ALA A 97 -13.66 -14.21 1.51
C ALA A 97 -12.93 -13.90 2.83
N ALA A 98 -13.38 -14.45 3.95
CA ALA A 98 -12.76 -14.24 5.26
C ALA A 98 -11.30 -14.76 5.31
N VAL A 99 -11.02 -15.92 4.70
CA VAL A 99 -9.66 -16.47 4.59
C VAL A 99 -8.77 -15.54 3.78
N ARG A 100 -9.30 -14.94 2.70
CA ARG A 100 -8.57 -13.98 1.86
C ARG A 100 -8.22 -12.70 2.62
N VAL A 101 -9.15 -12.15 3.40
CA VAL A 101 -8.88 -10.96 4.23
C VAL A 101 -7.78 -11.26 5.25
N GLU A 102 -7.87 -12.40 5.94
CA GLU A 102 -6.89 -12.80 6.94
C GLU A 102 -5.51 -13.08 6.35
N LEU A 103 -5.46 -13.68 5.15
CA LEU A 103 -4.23 -13.89 4.39
C LEU A 103 -3.62 -12.56 3.93
N ALA A 104 -4.45 -11.65 3.40
CA ALA A 104 -4.01 -10.31 3.02
C ALA A 104 -3.37 -9.60 4.22
N GLU A 105 -3.99 -9.69 5.39
CA GLU A 105 -3.42 -9.08 6.58
C GLU A 105 -2.08 -9.68 7.00
N ALA A 106 -2.00 -11.01 7.04
CA ALA A 106 -0.75 -11.70 7.36
C ALA A 106 0.39 -11.35 6.39
N LEU A 107 0.08 -11.23 5.09
CA LEU A 107 1.03 -10.84 4.05
C LEU A 107 1.51 -9.39 4.21
N VAL A 108 0.61 -8.43 4.46
CA VAL A 108 0.99 -7.03 4.72
C VAL A 108 1.87 -6.95 5.96
N LEU A 109 1.45 -7.58 7.06
CA LEU A 109 2.22 -7.53 8.29
C LEU A 109 3.59 -8.19 8.10
N TYR A 110 3.68 -9.34 7.44
CA TYR A 110 4.95 -9.99 7.14
C TYR A 110 5.87 -9.09 6.30
N GLY A 111 5.31 -8.46 5.26
CA GLY A 111 6.01 -7.53 4.38
C GLY A 111 6.54 -6.29 5.11
N ALA A 112 5.72 -5.65 5.95
CA ALA A 112 6.11 -4.47 6.71
C ALA A 112 7.15 -4.81 7.79
N ALA A 113 6.92 -5.91 8.50
CA ALA A 113 7.59 -6.20 9.75
C ALA A 113 8.91 -6.98 9.55
N TYR A 114 8.94 -7.97 8.64
CA TYR A 114 10.01 -8.95 8.57
C TYR A 114 10.70 -9.05 7.20
N ALA A 115 10.01 -8.73 6.11
CA ALA A 115 10.62 -8.81 4.79
C ALA A 115 11.72 -7.75 4.60
N THR A 116 12.81 -8.15 3.96
CA THR A 116 13.90 -7.25 3.57
C THR A 116 13.97 -7.10 2.06
N GLY A 117 14.17 -5.87 1.60
CA GLY A 117 14.33 -5.56 0.18
C GLY A 117 13.01 -5.20 -0.51
N ARG A 118 13.09 -4.17 -1.36
CA ARG A 118 11.93 -3.56 -2.03
C ARG A 118 11.13 -4.55 -2.89
N SER A 119 11.81 -5.43 -3.64
CA SER A 119 11.10 -6.34 -4.56
C SER A 119 10.26 -7.39 -3.82
N VAL A 120 10.77 -7.91 -2.69
CA VAL A 120 10.04 -8.89 -1.86
C VAL A 120 8.84 -8.20 -1.22
N LYS A 121 9.04 -7.03 -0.62
CA LYS A 121 7.96 -6.21 -0.05
C LYS A 121 6.87 -5.90 -1.07
N ARG A 122 7.26 -5.45 -2.27
CA ARG A 122 6.33 -5.19 -3.38
C ARG A 122 5.47 -6.41 -3.70
N HIS A 123 6.05 -7.60 -3.81
CA HIS A 123 5.30 -8.81 -4.10
C HIS A 123 4.27 -9.11 -3.00
N LEU A 124 4.70 -9.12 -1.74
CA LEU A 124 3.82 -9.38 -0.60
C LEU A 124 2.65 -8.40 -0.52
N PHE A 125 2.91 -7.10 -0.72
CA PHE A 125 1.85 -6.09 -0.68
C PHE A 125 0.91 -6.17 -1.90
N SER A 126 1.42 -6.51 -3.08
CA SER A 126 0.58 -6.74 -4.26
C SER A 126 -0.29 -8.00 -4.11
N ASP A 127 0.25 -9.07 -3.53
CA ASP A 127 -0.51 -10.30 -3.26
C ASP A 127 -1.61 -10.02 -2.22
N ALA A 128 -1.28 -9.28 -1.16
CA ALA A 128 -2.27 -8.84 -0.18
C ALA A 128 -3.39 -7.99 -0.80
N GLN A 129 -3.06 -7.05 -1.68
CA GLN A 129 -4.07 -6.31 -2.44
C GLN A 129 -4.96 -7.28 -3.23
N ALA A 130 -4.39 -8.19 -4.01
CA ALA A 130 -5.18 -9.12 -4.83
C ALA A 130 -6.15 -9.99 -4.00
N HIS A 131 -5.73 -10.43 -2.81
CA HIS A 131 -6.61 -11.15 -1.88
C HIS A 131 -7.74 -10.27 -1.34
N ALA A 132 -7.43 -9.04 -0.94
CA ALA A 132 -8.42 -8.08 -0.47
C ALA A 132 -9.43 -7.68 -1.57
N GLU A 133 -8.94 -7.46 -2.80
CA GLU A 133 -9.76 -7.20 -3.99
C GLU A 133 -10.72 -8.36 -4.26
N SER A 134 -10.22 -9.59 -4.19
CA SER A 134 -11.04 -10.80 -4.36
C SER A 134 -12.14 -10.90 -3.29
N ALA A 135 -11.84 -10.52 -2.04
CA ALA A 135 -12.85 -10.48 -0.97
C ALA A 135 -13.89 -9.39 -1.22
N LEU A 136 -13.48 -8.17 -1.62
CA LEU A 136 -14.38 -7.06 -1.95
C LEU A 136 -15.31 -7.39 -3.13
N LEU A 137 -14.81 -8.16 -4.11
CA LEU A 137 -15.61 -8.62 -5.25
C LEU A 137 -16.65 -9.69 -4.89
N THR A 138 -16.74 -10.13 -3.63
CA THR A 138 -17.88 -10.94 -3.18
C THR A 138 -19.13 -10.10 -2.91
N ASN A 139 -18.99 -8.79 -2.68
CA ASN A 139 -20.12 -7.87 -2.64
C ASN A 139 -20.69 -7.69 -4.05
N PRO A 140 -21.98 -8.04 -4.30
CA PRO A 140 -22.57 -8.02 -5.63
C PRO A 140 -22.68 -6.60 -6.20
N GLY A 141 -23.00 -5.60 -5.36
CA GLY A 141 -23.13 -4.21 -5.79
C GLY A 141 -21.78 -3.62 -6.22
N PHE A 142 -20.73 -3.93 -5.46
CA PHE A 142 -19.37 -3.53 -5.81
C PHE A 142 -18.89 -4.25 -7.08
N ARG A 143 -19.06 -5.57 -7.17
CA ARG A 143 -18.73 -6.36 -8.36
C ARG A 143 -19.39 -5.80 -9.62
N SER A 144 -20.71 -5.59 -9.60
CA SER A 144 -21.43 -5.07 -10.76
C SER A 144 -20.93 -3.68 -11.19
N ALA A 145 -20.51 -2.84 -10.24
CA ALA A 145 -19.89 -1.55 -10.56
C ALA A 145 -18.54 -1.72 -11.29
N ILE A 146 -17.67 -2.63 -10.81
CA ILE A 146 -16.39 -2.93 -11.47
C ILE A 146 -16.62 -3.54 -12.86
N GLU A 147 -17.56 -4.46 -13.01
CA GLU A 147 -17.94 -5.06 -14.30
C GLU A 147 -18.45 -4.01 -15.30
N ALA A 148 -19.14 -2.98 -14.81
CA ALA A 148 -19.56 -1.83 -15.60
C ALA A 148 -18.41 -0.84 -15.93
N GLY A 149 -17.18 -1.15 -15.56
CA GLY A 149 -16.00 -0.32 -15.79
C GLY A 149 -15.88 0.86 -14.82
N GLN A 150 -16.64 0.88 -13.72
CA GLN A 150 -16.50 1.89 -12.70
C GLN A 150 -15.15 1.71 -11.99
N ARG A 151 -14.51 2.85 -11.68
CA ARG A 151 -13.25 2.87 -10.94
C ARG A 151 -13.47 2.35 -9.50
N PRO A 152 -12.56 1.52 -8.95
CA PRO A 152 -12.72 0.89 -7.64
C PRO A 152 -13.03 1.84 -6.49
N GLY A 153 -12.28 2.94 -6.36
CA GLY A 153 -12.56 3.91 -5.30
C GLY A 153 -13.95 4.53 -5.42
N LEU A 154 -14.45 4.79 -6.62
CA LEU A 154 -15.82 5.30 -6.81
C LEU A 154 -16.87 4.23 -6.52
N ALA A 155 -16.56 2.97 -6.82
CA ALA A 155 -17.41 1.82 -6.51
C ALA A 155 -17.48 1.54 -5.00
N ALA A 156 -16.53 2.05 -4.19
CA ALA A 156 -16.51 1.83 -2.74
C ALA A 156 -17.82 2.24 -2.04
N SER A 157 -18.56 3.20 -2.59
CA SER A 157 -19.91 3.58 -2.10
C SER A 157 -20.94 2.43 -2.10
N LYS A 158 -20.65 1.30 -2.75
CA LYS A 158 -21.47 0.08 -2.75
C LYS A 158 -21.15 -0.89 -1.61
N LEU A 159 -20.04 -0.66 -0.92
CA LEU A 159 -19.56 -1.52 0.15
C LEU A 159 -20.25 -1.19 1.47
N GLU A 160 -20.44 -2.23 2.27
CA GLU A 160 -21.16 -2.18 3.52
C GLU A 160 -20.24 -2.53 4.69
N SER A 161 -20.76 -2.50 5.93
CA SER A 161 -19.96 -2.75 7.13
C SER A 161 -19.31 -4.15 7.14
N ALA A 162 -19.89 -5.13 6.44
CA ALA A 162 -19.30 -6.46 6.30
C ALA A 162 -18.01 -6.47 5.46
N ASP A 163 -17.85 -5.51 4.55
CA ASP A 163 -16.69 -5.39 3.66
C ASP A 163 -15.53 -4.62 4.30
N LEU A 164 -15.79 -3.97 5.44
CA LEU A 164 -14.86 -3.04 6.09
C LEU A 164 -13.46 -3.63 6.33
N PRO A 165 -13.29 -4.88 6.82
CA PRO A 165 -11.96 -5.48 6.97
C PRO A 165 -11.18 -5.57 5.65
N ALA A 166 -11.87 -5.92 4.55
CA ALA A 166 -11.26 -6.01 3.23
C ALA A 166 -10.88 -4.63 2.67
N MET A 167 -11.72 -3.62 2.91
CA MET A 167 -11.44 -2.22 2.54
C MET A 167 -10.19 -1.70 3.24
N VAL A 168 -10.13 -1.89 4.56
CA VAL A 168 -9.03 -1.45 5.41
C VAL A 168 -7.74 -2.13 4.98
N ILE A 169 -7.74 -3.45 4.84
CA ILE A 169 -6.49 -4.14 4.49
C ILE A 169 -6.03 -3.82 3.07
N TRP A 170 -6.94 -3.62 2.11
CA TRP A 170 -6.58 -3.14 0.77
C TRP A 170 -5.92 -1.76 0.84
N ALA A 171 -6.48 -0.84 1.62
CA ALA A 171 -5.91 0.49 1.83
C ALA A 171 -4.52 0.42 2.49
N THR A 172 -4.36 -0.40 3.54
CA THR A 172 -3.08 -0.61 4.22
C THR A 172 -2.03 -1.19 3.26
N ALA A 173 -2.37 -2.23 2.50
CA ALA A 173 -1.48 -2.83 1.50
C ALA A 173 -1.07 -1.81 0.43
N THR A 174 -2.02 -0.99 -0.04
CA THR A 174 -1.76 0.09 -1.01
C THR A 174 -0.79 1.13 -0.46
N ALA A 175 -0.97 1.57 0.79
CA ALA A 175 -0.07 2.52 1.43
C ALA A 175 1.36 1.96 1.56
N TYR A 176 1.52 0.73 2.04
CA TYR A 176 2.83 0.09 2.17
C TYR A 176 3.49 -0.20 0.81
N LEU A 177 2.71 -0.61 -0.18
CA LEU A 177 3.21 -0.77 -1.55
C LEU A 177 3.76 0.55 -2.08
N PHE A 178 3.04 1.66 -1.87
CA PHE A 178 3.47 2.98 -2.31
C PHE A 178 4.72 3.48 -1.56
N ASP A 179 4.76 3.35 -0.24
CA ASP A 179 5.87 3.81 0.61
C ASP A 179 7.14 2.97 0.41
N GLU A 180 7.00 1.65 0.55
CA GLU A 180 8.14 0.74 0.69
C GLU A 180 8.38 -0.16 -0.53
N GLY A 181 7.34 -0.44 -1.32
CA GLY A 181 7.41 -1.33 -2.49
C GLY A 181 7.75 -0.63 -3.81
N MET A 182 7.50 0.68 -3.92
CA MET A 182 7.66 1.45 -5.16
C MET A 182 8.88 2.38 -5.16
N THR A 183 9.47 2.58 -6.34
CA THR A 183 10.42 3.68 -6.60
C THR A 183 9.66 5.00 -6.77
N GLY A 184 10.35 6.15 -6.75
CA GLY A 184 9.71 7.46 -6.97
C GLY A 184 8.95 7.55 -8.30
N LEU A 185 9.53 7.00 -9.39
CA LEU A 185 8.84 6.93 -10.69
C LEU A 185 7.61 5.99 -10.65
N GLY A 186 7.72 4.88 -9.92
CA GLY A 186 6.61 3.96 -9.69
C GLY A 186 5.45 4.62 -8.95
N ARG A 187 5.75 5.42 -7.93
CA ARG A 187 4.77 6.21 -7.17
C ARG A 187 4.04 7.22 -8.06
N LEU A 188 4.77 7.96 -8.90
CA LEU A 188 4.17 8.92 -9.82
C LEU A 188 3.18 8.25 -10.79
N ARG A 189 3.54 7.09 -11.33
CA ARG A 189 2.69 6.34 -12.28
C ARG A 189 1.45 5.72 -11.62
N ASN A 190 1.56 5.30 -10.37
CA ASN A 190 0.50 4.59 -9.65
C ASN A 190 -0.23 5.46 -8.61
N PHE A 191 -0.09 6.79 -8.71
CA PHE A 191 -0.71 7.73 -7.77
C PHE A 191 -2.24 7.53 -7.67
N ARG A 192 -2.91 7.10 -8.74
CA ARG A 192 -4.35 6.81 -8.73
C ARG A 192 -4.76 5.78 -7.66
N GLY A 193 -3.88 4.84 -7.31
CA GLY A 193 -4.14 3.89 -6.23
C GLY A 193 -4.30 4.57 -4.87
N LEU A 194 -3.59 5.68 -4.62
CA LEU A 194 -3.78 6.48 -3.40
C LEU A 194 -5.12 7.20 -3.39
N GLU A 195 -5.59 7.68 -4.54
CA GLU A 195 -6.90 8.30 -4.62
C GLU A 195 -8.03 7.28 -4.41
N ASP A 196 -7.85 6.04 -4.89
CA ASP A 196 -8.77 4.93 -4.56
C ASP A 196 -8.72 4.63 -3.05
N LEU A 197 -7.53 4.55 -2.45
CA LEU A 197 -7.36 4.39 -1.00
C LEU A 197 -8.16 5.45 -0.22
N ARG A 198 -8.06 6.73 -0.60
CA ARG A 198 -8.83 7.81 0.03
C ARG A 198 -10.34 7.51 -0.02
N LEU A 199 -10.86 7.15 -1.19
CA LEU A 199 -12.30 6.89 -1.35
C LEU A 199 -12.78 5.67 -0.57
N PHE A 200 -11.98 4.61 -0.53
CA PHE A 200 -12.24 3.46 0.35
C PHE A 200 -12.29 3.88 1.82
N MET A 201 -11.34 4.69 2.29
CA MET A 201 -11.31 5.12 3.69
C MET A 201 -12.37 6.17 4.03
N GLU A 202 -12.83 6.99 3.08
CA GLU A 202 -14.00 7.87 3.25
C GLU A 202 -15.30 7.07 3.42
N GLN A 203 -15.45 5.99 2.65
CA GLN A 203 -16.56 5.06 2.86
C GLN A 203 -16.43 4.37 4.22
N ALA A 204 -15.25 3.86 4.58
CA ALA A 204 -14.99 3.23 5.87
C ALA A 204 -15.32 4.18 7.04
N MET A 205 -14.99 5.46 6.91
CA MET A 205 -15.29 6.50 7.89
C MET A 205 -16.80 6.70 8.06
N THR A 206 -17.56 6.58 6.97
CA THR A 206 -19.03 6.66 6.99
C THR A 206 -19.64 5.44 7.67
N LEU A 207 -19.09 4.25 7.43
CA LEU A 207 -19.60 2.99 7.96
C LEU A 207 -19.25 2.76 9.43
N ALA A 208 -18.02 3.09 9.83
CA ALA A 208 -17.50 2.83 11.17
C ALA A 208 -16.34 3.80 11.50
N PRO A 209 -16.63 5.04 11.93
CA PRO A 209 -15.62 6.08 12.14
C PRO A 209 -14.60 5.75 13.25
N GLU A 210 -14.98 4.89 14.19
CA GLU A 210 -14.14 4.47 15.33
C GLU A 210 -13.47 3.10 15.09
N HIS A 211 -13.58 2.53 13.88
CA HIS A 211 -13.04 1.21 13.57
C HIS A 211 -11.55 1.11 13.90
N GLU A 212 -11.20 0.01 14.61
CA GLU A 212 -9.86 -0.29 15.11
C GLU A 212 -9.15 0.92 15.75
N TYR A 213 -9.88 1.64 16.61
CA TYR A 213 -9.29 2.62 17.52
C TYR A 213 -8.54 3.74 16.78
N GLY A 214 -9.17 4.27 15.73
CA GLY A 214 -8.67 5.41 14.95
C GLY A 214 -7.90 5.03 13.68
N LEU A 215 -7.94 3.75 13.25
CA LEU A 215 -7.26 3.29 12.05
C LEU A 215 -7.72 4.00 10.77
N VAL A 216 -9.03 4.27 10.64
CA VAL A 216 -9.60 4.92 9.46
C VAL A 216 -9.14 6.38 9.31
N PRO A 217 -9.31 7.28 10.30
CA PRO A 217 -8.76 8.64 10.20
C PRO A 217 -7.24 8.64 10.00
N PHE A 218 -6.51 7.72 10.66
CA PHE A 218 -5.07 7.59 10.45
C PHE A 218 -4.73 7.23 8.99
N SER A 219 -5.43 6.28 8.38
CA SER A 219 -5.19 5.87 6.99
C SER A 219 -5.47 7.00 5.99
N LEU A 220 -6.50 7.83 6.24
CA LEU A 220 -6.74 9.06 5.46
C LEU A 220 -5.61 10.08 5.64
N ALA A 221 -5.05 10.21 6.84
CA ALA A 221 -3.90 11.09 7.05
C ALA A 221 -2.68 10.66 6.23
N VAL A 222 -2.41 9.35 6.14
CA VAL A 222 -1.34 8.81 5.30
C VAL A 222 -1.52 9.18 3.83
N PHE A 223 -2.76 9.16 3.31
CA PHE A 223 -3.06 9.68 1.97
C PHE A 223 -2.64 11.15 1.83
N HIS A 224 -3.09 12.00 2.75
CA HIS A 224 -2.83 13.44 2.69
C HIS A 224 -1.34 13.79 2.85
N ILE A 225 -0.57 12.95 3.54
CA ILE A 225 0.90 13.07 3.62
C ILE A 225 1.57 12.63 2.32
N ALA A 226 1.13 11.51 1.74
CA ALA A 226 1.78 10.92 0.58
C ALA A 226 1.44 11.63 -0.75
N ALA A 227 0.26 12.24 -0.84
CA ALA A 227 -0.20 12.90 -2.04
C ALA A 227 0.45 14.26 -2.27
N PRO A 228 0.71 14.66 -3.52
CA PRO A 228 1.09 16.03 -3.82
C PRO A 228 -0.12 16.98 -3.67
N PRO A 229 0.10 18.28 -3.40
CA PRO A 229 -1.00 19.25 -3.20
C PRO A 229 -2.02 19.30 -4.35
N ILE A 230 -1.54 19.23 -5.60
CA ILE A 230 -2.39 19.22 -6.79
C ILE A 230 -3.36 18.02 -6.86
N ALA A 231 -3.12 16.99 -6.05
CA ALA A 231 -3.90 15.77 -6.01
C ALA A 231 -4.48 15.48 -4.61
N GLY A 232 -4.64 16.53 -3.79
CA GLY A 232 -5.28 16.45 -2.48
C GLY A 232 -4.33 16.25 -1.30
N GLY A 233 -3.02 16.32 -1.52
CA GLY A 233 -2.03 16.39 -0.44
C GLY A 233 -2.23 17.62 0.43
N ASP A 234 -2.32 17.43 1.74
CA ASP A 234 -2.61 18.50 2.70
C ASP A 234 -2.11 18.11 4.09
N LEU A 235 -0.97 18.67 4.50
CA LEU A 235 -0.33 18.31 5.78
C LEU A 235 -1.11 18.79 6.99
N ASP A 236 -1.84 19.91 6.89
CA ASP A 236 -2.67 20.42 7.99
C ASP A 236 -3.87 19.49 8.18
N ARG A 237 -4.48 19.04 7.06
CA ARG A 237 -5.54 18.04 7.10
C ARG A 237 -5.04 16.71 7.65
N ALA A 238 -3.85 16.27 7.25
CA ALA A 238 -3.24 15.05 7.78
C ALA A 238 -3.02 15.13 9.31
N ALA A 239 -2.49 16.26 9.80
CA ALA A 239 -2.30 16.50 11.22
C ALA A 239 -3.64 16.42 11.98
N ALA A 240 -4.68 17.10 11.48
CA ALA A 240 -6.00 17.06 12.10
C ALA A 240 -6.61 15.64 12.15
N LEU A 241 -6.42 14.85 11.08
CA LEU A 241 -6.88 13.46 11.03
C LEU A 241 -6.09 12.55 11.98
N ILE A 242 -4.79 12.79 12.16
CA ILE A 242 -3.98 12.06 13.15
C ILE A 242 -4.44 12.41 14.56
N GLU A 243 -4.70 13.68 14.88
CA GLU A 243 -5.25 14.04 16.19
C GLU A 243 -6.62 13.39 16.43
N GLN A 244 -7.47 13.34 15.40
CA GLN A 244 -8.75 12.61 15.48
C GLN A 244 -8.54 11.12 15.75
N ALA A 245 -7.56 10.49 15.09
CA ALA A 245 -7.21 9.09 15.34
C ALA A 245 -6.70 8.86 16.77
N ILE A 246 -5.85 9.75 17.29
CA ILE A 246 -5.34 9.70 18.67
C ILE A 246 -6.46 9.90 19.70
N ALA A 247 -7.45 10.75 19.38
CA ALA A 247 -8.59 11.03 20.26
C ALA A 247 -9.69 9.96 20.23
N THR A 248 -9.59 8.96 19.34
CA THR A 248 -10.56 7.86 19.29
C THR A 248 -10.49 7.05 20.59
N PRO A 249 -11.62 6.68 21.21
CA PRO A 249 -11.61 5.90 22.46
C PRO A 249 -10.80 4.60 22.35
N GLY A 250 -10.02 4.29 23.38
CA GLY A 250 -9.11 3.14 23.43
C GLY A 250 -7.63 3.52 23.32
N VAL A 251 -6.75 2.56 23.54
CA VAL A 251 -5.30 2.71 23.44
C VAL A 251 -4.82 2.02 22.16
N SER A 252 -4.59 2.83 21.12
CA SER A 252 -3.95 2.39 19.88
C SER A 252 -2.55 2.98 19.77
N LEU A 253 -1.55 2.14 19.51
CA LEU A 253 -0.17 2.59 19.32
C LEU A 253 0.04 3.20 17.93
N LEU A 254 -0.80 2.82 16.97
CA LEU A 254 -0.60 3.10 15.55
C LEU A 254 -0.62 4.61 15.22
N PRO A 255 -1.59 5.43 15.69
CA PRO A 255 -1.63 6.84 15.28
C PRO A 255 -0.42 7.65 15.73
N LYS A 256 0.08 7.42 16.95
CA LYS A 256 1.29 8.10 17.46
C LYS A 256 2.56 7.63 16.77
N TRP A 257 2.70 6.32 16.55
CA TRP A 257 3.79 5.78 15.74
C TRP A 257 3.79 6.36 14.32
N GLY A 258 2.61 6.42 13.68
CA GLY A 258 2.45 6.96 12.35
C GLY A 258 2.74 8.45 12.27
N ARG A 259 2.32 9.24 13.28
CA ARG A 259 2.67 10.67 13.38
C ARG A 259 4.19 10.87 13.43
N ALA A 260 4.87 10.09 14.28
CA ALA A 260 6.32 10.13 14.38
C ALA A 260 7.03 9.69 13.10
N ARG A 261 6.52 8.65 12.43
CA ARG A 261 7.12 8.08 11.22
C ARG A 261 6.94 8.99 10.00
N TYR A 262 5.73 9.51 9.79
CA TYR A 262 5.35 10.15 8.54
C TYR A 262 5.30 11.68 8.64
N LEU A 263 4.69 12.23 9.69
CA LEU A 263 4.46 13.67 9.79
C LEU A 263 5.64 14.41 10.41
N HIS A 264 6.08 14.01 11.60
CA HIS A 264 7.19 14.68 12.31
C HIS A 264 8.52 14.52 11.56
N ALA A 265 8.72 13.38 10.89
CA ALA A 265 9.89 13.17 10.04
C ALA A 265 9.92 14.14 8.85
N LEU A 266 8.76 14.47 8.27
CA LEU A 266 8.64 15.38 7.13
C LEU A 266 8.78 16.86 7.55
N THR A 267 8.20 17.23 8.69
CA THR A 267 8.25 18.61 9.21
C THR A 267 9.53 18.94 9.97
N GLY A 268 10.33 17.93 10.33
CA GLY A 268 11.60 18.10 11.03
C GLY A 268 11.46 18.30 12.55
N ASP A 269 10.29 18.08 13.13
CA ASP A 269 10.05 18.18 14.57
C ASP A 269 10.64 16.98 15.32
N ARG A 270 11.95 17.03 15.58
CA ARG A 270 12.71 15.94 16.21
C ARG A 270 12.28 15.66 17.64
N GLU A 271 11.90 16.68 18.41
CA GLU A 271 11.49 16.53 19.81
C GLU A 271 10.11 15.88 19.90
N ALA A 272 9.13 16.35 19.11
CA ALA A 272 7.82 15.70 19.07
C ALA A 272 7.91 14.27 18.53
N ARG A 273 8.78 14.05 17.52
CA ARG A 273 9.07 12.70 17.02
C ARG A 273 9.59 11.79 18.12
N ARG A 274 10.59 12.22 18.90
CA ARG A 274 11.13 11.45 20.02
C ARG A 274 10.04 11.15 21.06
N ALA A 275 9.27 12.15 21.47
CA ALA A 275 8.22 12.00 22.48
C ALA A 275 7.14 10.98 22.09
N ASP A 276 6.69 10.99 20.82
CA ASP A 276 5.72 10.00 20.35
C ASP A 276 6.29 8.59 20.31
N LEU A 277 7.55 8.42 19.89
CA LEU A 277 8.19 7.10 19.86
C LEU A 277 8.43 6.55 21.27
N GLU A 278 8.86 7.39 22.22
CA GLU A 278 9.03 7.01 23.61
C GLU A 278 7.69 6.63 24.26
N TRP A 279 6.62 7.37 23.95
CA TRP A 279 5.27 7.01 24.38
C TRP A 279 4.85 5.62 23.85
N VAL A 280 5.11 5.34 22.57
CA VAL A 280 4.80 4.03 21.95
C VAL A 280 5.55 2.89 22.65
N LEU A 281 6.83 3.10 22.97
CA LEU A 281 7.65 2.11 23.67
C LEU A 281 7.27 1.91 25.15
N ALA A 282 6.63 2.89 25.77
CA ALA A 282 6.19 2.82 27.15
C ALA A 282 4.89 2.00 27.35
N GLN A 283 4.16 1.71 26.27
CA GLN A 283 2.92 0.92 26.35
C GLN A 283 3.22 -0.59 26.48
N ASP A 284 2.31 -1.33 27.12
CA ASP A 284 2.29 -2.79 27.02
C ASP A 284 1.49 -3.19 25.76
N PRO A 285 2.14 -3.84 24.76
CA PRO A 285 1.47 -4.19 23.52
C PRO A 285 0.35 -5.23 23.71
N SER A 286 0.32 -5.96 24.83
CA SER A 286 -0.69 -6.99 25.15
C SER A 286 -1.94 -6.43 25.83
N THR A 287 -1.88 -5.21 26.37
CA THR A 287 -3.02 -4.55 27.02
C THR A 287 -3.58 -3.40 26.19
N ALA A 288 -2.90 -2.98 25.13
CA ALA A 288 -3.43 -2.02 24.17
C ALA A 288 -4.60 -2.63 23.40
N ASP A 289 -5.55 -1.79 23.00
CA ASP A 289 -6.80 -2.22 22.37
C ASP A 289 -6.59 -2.61 20.89
N SER A 290 -5.64 -1.97 20.20
CA SER A 290 -5.27 -2.34 18.83
C SER A 290 -4.66 -3.75 18.75
N PRO A 291 -4.73 -4.44 17.59
CA PRO A 291 -4.30 -5.83 17.49
C PRO A 291 -2.84 -6.05 17.94
N TYR A 292 -2.63 -7.00 18.85
CA TYR A 292 -1.32 -7.31 19.46
C TYR A 292 -0.18 -7.45 18.43
N ARG A 293 -0.42 -8.20 17.35
CA ARG A 293 0.55 -8.43 16.26
C ARG A 293 1.06 -7.12 15.63
N TRP A 294 0.19 -6.14 15.47
CA TRP A 294 0.53 -4.82 14.95
C TRP A 294 1.26 -3.98 16.01
N ASN A 295 0.85 -4.06 17.28
CA ASN A 295 1.52 -3.38 18.39
C ASN A 295 2.99 -3.82 18.51
N VAL A 296 3.25 -5.13 18.42
CA VAL A 296 4.63 -5.67 18.45
C VAL A 296 5.46 -5.11 17.30
N PHE A 297 4.91 -5.08 16.09
CA PHE A 297 5.58 -4.49 14.93
C PHE A 297 5.88 -3.00 15.15
N VAL A 298 4.87 -2.24 15.56
CA VAL A 298 4.95 -0.79 15.79
C VAL A 298 6.02 -0.46 16.84
N GLN A 299 6.07 -1.18 17.96
CA GLN A 299 7.09 -0.95 18.98
C GLN A 299 8.49 -1.29 18.50
N ARG A 300 8.65 -2.39 17.75
CA ARG A 300 9.96 -2.73 17.18
C ARG A 300 10.42 -1.66 16.19
N ASP A 301 9.53 -1.18 15.33
CA ASP A 301 9.85 -0.12 14.38
C ASP A 301 10.16 1.21 15.10
N ALA A 302 9.42 1.54 16.16
CA ALA A 302 9.67 2.70 16.99
C ALA A 302 11.06 2.69 17.64
N ARG A 303 11.50 1.53 18.15
CA ARG A 303 12.85 1.35 18.70
C ARG A 303 13.94 1.65 17.66
N ARG A 304 13.80 1.09 16.45
CA ARG A 304 14.73 1.36 15.34
C ARG A 304 14.76 2.84 14.96
N MET A 305 13.59 3.49 14.92
CA MET A 305 13.52 4.91 14.60
C MET A 305 14.22 5.77 15.67
N LEU A 306 14.06 5.45 16.96
CA LEU A 306 14.73 6.14 18.06
C LEU A 306 16.25 6.00 18.02
N GLU A 307 16.76 4.81 17.67
CA GLU A 307 18.20 4.56 17.49
C GLU A 307 18.80 5.41 16.35
N SER A 308 17.97 5.79 15.38
CA SER A 308 18.39 6.56 14.19
C SER A 308 18.17 8.08 14.31
N LEU A 309 17.54 8.56 15.39
CA LEU A 309 17.20 9.97 15.58
C LEU A 309 18.45 10.81 15.89
#